data_AF-A0A401YVX8-F1
#
_entry.id   AF-A0A401YVX8-F1
#
_cell.length_a   1.000
_cell.length_b   1.000
_cell.length_c   1.000
_cell.angle_alpha   90.00
_cell.angle_beta   90.00
_cell.angle_gamma   90.00
#
_symmetry.space_group_name_H-M   'P 1'
#
loop_
_entity.id
_entity.type
_entity.pdbx_description
1 polymer ?
#
loop_
_entity_poly.entity_id
_entity_poly.type
_entity_poly.pdbx_seq_one_letter_code
_entity_poly.pdbx_strand_id
1 'polypeptide(L)'
;MVEPPEPPPESVLPRSPALIVYAPLTRADVPGLCARLVELLRHERADPLPCDVSALVCPDLAVIEALARLQLTARGLGRRIRLRGASGELRDLLTLTGLDTIVPAGPREAGLRVECRREAEQREQVRHVQERVEADDPPL
;
A
#
# COMPACT_ATOMS: atom_id res chain seq x y z
N MET A 1 16.97 -51.19 14.10
CA MET A 1 16.71 -49.77 14.39
C MET A 1 17.33 -48.95 13.29
N VAL A 2 16.53 -48.23 12.51
CA VAL A 2 17.00 -47.15 11.63
C VAL A 2 16.52 -45.88 12.28
N GLU A 3 17.45 -44.99 12.59
CA GLU A 3 17.16 -43.65 13.09
C GLU A 3 16.50 -42.84 11.96
N PRO A 4 15.44 -42.06 12.22
CA PRO A 4 14.88 -41.19 11.19
C PRO A 4 15.94 -40.16 10.76
N PRO A 5 16.02 -39.81 9.46
CA PRO A 5 16.96 -38.79 9.01
C PRO A 5 16.65 -37.47 9.71
N GLU A 6 17.68 -36.83 10.28
CA GLU A 6 17.53 -35.48 10.82
C GLU A 6 16.95 -34.56 9.74
N PRO A 7 15.98 -33.68 10.09
CA PRO A 7 15.51 -32.70 9.13
C PRO A 7 16.69 -31.84 8.69
N PRO A 8 16.82 -31.51 7.39
CA PRO A 8 17.88 -30.60 6.95
C PRO A 8 17.75 -29.29 7.73
N PRO A 9 18.87 -28.64 8.09
CA PRO A 9 18.79 -27.34 8.75
C PRO A 9 17.93 -26.43 7.87
N GLU A 10 16.83 -25.92 8.44
CA GLU A 10 15.92 -25.03 7.74
C GLU A 10 16.79 -23.97 7.06
N SER A 11 16.68 -23.87 5.74
CA SER A 11 17.47 -22.91 4.99
C SER A 11 16.97 -21.52 5.37
N VAL A 12 17.60 -20.95 6.40
CA VAL A 12 17.48 -19.56 6.80
C VAL A 12 18.14 -18.75 5.69
N LEU A 13 17.43 -18.69 4.55
CA LEU A 13 17.69 -17.77 3.47
C LEU A 13 17.89 -16.40 4.13
N PRO A 14 19.03 -15.72 3.88
CA PRO A 14 19.33 -14.48 4.56
C PRO A 14 18.16 -13.54 4.36
N ARG A 15 17.48 -13.18 5.47
CA ARG A 15 16.27 -12.36 5.42
C ARG A 15 16.62 -11.08 4.68
N SER A 16 16.13 -10.97 3.44
CA SER A 16 16.51 -9.86 2.57
C SER A 16 16.15 -8.56 3.30
N PRO A 17 17.10 -7.66 3.51
CA PRO A 17 16.91 -6.49 4.33
C PRO A 17 15.73 -5.66 3.83
N ALA A 18 14.82 -5.36 4.76
CA ALA A 18 13.53 -4.76 4.49
C ALA A 18 13.35 -3.51 5.37
N LEU A 19 12.71 -2.49 4.81
CA LEU A 19 12.17 -1.41 5.63
C LEU A 19 10.90 -1.93 6.31
N ILE A 20 10.85 -1.95 7.65
CA ILE A 20 9.64 -2.34 8.39
C ILE A 20 8.92 -1.08 8.87
N VAL A 21 7.63 -0.97 8.56
CA VAL A 21 6.76 0.14 9.00
C VAL A 21 5.82 -0.36 10.08
N TYR A 22 5.81 0.33 11.22
CA TYR A 22 5.01 -0.03 12.40
C TYR A 22 3.89 1.00 12.63
N ALA A 23 2.85 0.59 13.36
CA ALA A 23 1.78 1.45 13.86
C ALA A 23 1.93 1.70 15.38
N PRO A 24 1.38 2.80 15.93
CA PRO A 24 0.76 3.91 15.22
C PRO A 24 1.79 4.71 14.43
N LEU A 25 1.37 5.30 13.31
CA LEU A 25 2.23 6.15 12.48
C LEU A 25 1.60 7.52 12.34
N THR A 26 2.36 8.56 12.65
CA THR A 26 1.91 9.94 12.52
C THR A 26 2.61 10.64 11.36
N ARG A 27 2.05 11.79 10.95
CA ARG A 27 2.67 12.65 9.94
C ARG A 27 4.08 13.13 10.32
N ALA A 28 4.39 13.21 11.62
CA ALA A 28 5.69 13.63 12.13
C ALA A 28 6.79 12.57 11.95
N ASP A 29 6.41 11.28 11.84
CA ASP A 29 7.35 10.17 11.69
C ASP A 29 7.89 10.03 10.26
N VAL A 30 7.15 10.55 9.28
CA VAL A 30 7.42 10.33 7.85
C VAL A 30 8.79 10.87 7.40
N PRO A 31 9.26 12.07 7.80
CA PRO A 31 10.62 12.53 7.49
C PRO A 31 11.70 11.56 8.00
N GLY A 32 11.50 10.98 9.20
CA GLY A 32 12.41 9.99 9.78
C GLY A 32 12.42 8.68 9.00
N LEU A 33 11.24 8.19 8.58
CA LEU A 33 11.13 7.03 7.69
C LEU A 33 11.80 7.27 6.34
N CYS A 34 11.60 8.44 5.72
CA CYS A 34 12.28 8.80 4.47
C CYS A 34 13.81 8.83 4.64
N ALA A 35 14.33 9.43 5.72
CA ALA A 35 15.77 9.43 6.00
C ALA A 35 16.32 8.01 6.18
N ARG A 36 15.62 7.15 6.94
CA ARG A 36 15.97 5.74 7.14
C ARG A 36 16.00 4.96 5.82
N LEU A 37 15.03 5.22 4.92
CA LEU A 37 15.00 4.63 3.59
C LEU A 37 16.20 5.07 2.73
N VAL A 38 16.59 6.34 2.79
CA VAL A 38 17.77 6.85 2.06
C VAL A 38 19.04 6.12 2.49
N GLU A 39 19.29 5.99 3.81
CA GLU A 39 20.45 5.26 4.31
C GLU A 39 20.39 3.77 3.92
N LEU A 40 19.23 3.12 4.06
CA LEU A 40 19.07 1.73 3.68
C LEU A 40 19.34 1.50 2.18
N LEU A 41 18.85 2.38 1.30
CA LEU A 41 19.08 2.28 -0.16
C LEU A 41 20.54 2.51 -0.58
N ARG A 42 21.38 3.16 0.24
CA ARG A 42 22.82 3.31 -0.01
C ARG A 42 23.59 2.01 0.22
N HIS A 43 23.17 1.23 1.22
CA HIS A 43 23.79 -0.05 1.56
C HIS A 43 23.18 -1.22 0.77
N GLU A 44 21.88 -1.15 0.46
CA GLU A 44 21.15 -2.25 -0.14
C GLU A 44 21.04 -2.20 -1.66
N ARG A 45 21.37 -3.34 -2.30
CA ARG A 45 21.29 -3.53 -3.75
C ARG A 45 19.95 -4.08 -4.26
N ALA A 46 19.02 -4.46 -3.36
CA ALA A 46 17.72 -4.98 -3.76
C ALA A 46 16.85 -3.90 -4.46
N ASP A 47 16.49 -4.11 -5.72
CA ASP A 47 15.45 -3.33 -6.40
C ASP A 47 14.34 -4.26 -6.95
N PRO A 48 13.08 -4.07 -6.56
CA PRO A 48 12.61 -3.15 -5.51
C PRO A 48 13.04 -3.60 -4.10
N LEU A 49 13.32 -2.64 -3.23
CA LEU A 49 13.59 -2.89 -1.80
C LEU A 49 12.29 -3.37 -1.11
N PRO A 50 12.30 -4.47 -0.35
CA PRO A 50 11.12 -4.90 0.41
C PRO A 50 10.74 -3.86 1.48
N CYS A 51 9.45 -3.53 1.54
CA CYS A 51 8.85 -2.70 2.58
C CYS A 51 7.77 -3.53 3.29
N ASP A 52 8.08 -4.00 4.50
CA ASP A 52 7.14 -4.80 5.29
C ASP A 52 6.15 -3.91 6.02
N VAL A 53 4.87 -4.13 5.75
CA VAL A 53 3.73 -3.40 6.31
C VAL A 53 2.76 -4.33 7.05
N SER A 54 3.16 -5.57 7.35
CA SER A 54 2.32 -6.56 8.05
C SER A 54 1.93 -6.15 9.47
N ALA A 55 2.66 -5.20 10.07
CA ALA A 55 2.34 -4.63 11.38
C ALA A 55 1.24 -3.54 11.34
N LEU A 56 0.75 -3.15 10.15
CA LEU A 56 -0.26 -2.10 9.98
C LEU A 56 -1.68 -2.70 10.02
N VAL A 57 -2.16 -2.97 11.24
CA VAL A 57 -3.44 -3.65 11.50
C VAL A 57 -4.66 -2.80 11.14
N CYS A 58 -4.60 -1.48 11.36
CA CYS A 58 -5.65 -0.51 11.02
C CYS A 58 -4.99 0.67 10.27
N PRO A 59 -4.84 0.58 8.94
CA PRO A 59 -4.19 1.61 8.14
C PRO A 59 -5.07 2.85 7.99
N ASP A 60 -4.47 4.04 8.11
CA ASP A 60 -5.14 5.32 7.96
C ASP A 60 -4.50 6.20 6.87
N LEU A 61 -4.94 7.45 6.74
CA LEU A 61 -4.34 8.38 5.76
C LEU A 61 -2.90 8.80 6.10
N ALA A 62 -2.45 8.69 7.35
CA ALA A 62 -1.05 8.95 7.71
C ALA A 62 -0.14 7.81 7.22
N VAL A 63 -0.59 6.55 7.33
CA VAL A 63 0.02 5.39 6.66
C VAL A 63 0.09 5.60 5.14
N ILE A 64 -0.99 6.03 4.50
CA ILE A 64 -1.01 6.28 3.05
C ILE A 64 -0.03 7.41 2.65
N GLU A 65 -0.02 8.55 3.37
CA GLU A 65 0.97 9.63 3.12
C GLU A 65 2.40 9.12 3.27
N ALA A 66 2.68 8.29 4.29
CA ALA A 66 4.00 7.74 4.52
C ALA A 66 4.45 6.81 3.38
N LEU A 67 3.61 5.87 2.95
CA LEU A 67 3.95 4.94 1.88
C LEU A 67 4.13 5.65 0.53
N ALA A 68 3.29 6.66 0.24
CA ALA A 68 3.45 7.50 -0.95
C ALA A 68 4.76 8.30 -0.93
N ARG A 69 5.11 8.92 0.22
CA ARG A 69 6.37 9.66 0.38
C ARG A 69 7.60 8.73 0.30
N LEU A 70 7.56 7.55 0.92
CA LEU A 70 8.64 6.56 0.81
C LEU A 70 8.87 6.12 -0.64
N GLN A 71 7.81 5.83 -1.37
CA GLN A 71 7.89 5.45 -2.78
C GLN A 71 8.37 6.62 -3.68
N LEU A 72 8.01 7.86 -3.36
CA LEU A 72 8.54 9.05 -4.03
C LEU A 72 10.03 9.27 -3.72
N THR A 73 10.45 9.14 -2.46
CA THR A 73 11.86 9.21 -2.04
C THR A 73 12.70 8.14 -2.75
N ALA A 74 12.22 6.90 -2.84
CA ALA A 74 12.91 5.85 -3.60
C ALA A 74 13.03 6.21 -5.09
N ARG A 75 11.94 6.68 -5.73
CA ARG A 75 11.95 7.07 -7.16
C ARG A 75 12.90 8.23 -7.43
N GLY A 76 13.01 9.20 -6.52
CA GLY A 76 13.99 10.29 -6.59
C GLY A 76 15.45 9.83 -6.57
N LEU A 77 15.72 8.61 -6.08
CA LEU A 77 17.03 7.94 -6.10
C LEU A 77 17.15 6.90 -7.23
N GLY A 78 16.19 6.84 -8.17
CA GLY A 78 16.16 5.82 -9.23
C GLY A 78 15.83 4.40 -8.75
N ARG A 79 15.27 4.25 -7.54
CA ARG A 79 14.95 2.98 -6.89
C ARG A 79 13.45 2.82 -6.67
N ARG A 80 13.01 1.62 -6.31
CA ARG A 80 11.61 1.33 -5.94
C ARG A 80 11.55 0.61 -4.61
N ILE A 81 10.40 0.73 -3.94
CA ILE A 81 10.03 -0.16 -2.84
C ILE A 81 8.93 -1.12 -3.32
N ARG A 82 8.77 -2.25 -2.64
CA ARG A 82 7.66 -3.18 -2.87
C ARG A 82 7.04 -3.54 -1.53
N LEU A 83 5.73 -3.30 -1.38
CA LEU A 83 5.04 -3.65 -0.15
C LEU A 83 4.97 -5.18 0.02
N ARG A 84 5.20 -5.64 1.24
CA ARG A 84 5.06 -7.03 1.70
C ARG A 84 4.09 -7.05 2.88
N GLY A 85 3.18 -8.03 2.90
CA GLY A 85 2.24 -8.19 4.01
C GLY A 85 1.15 -7.11 4.09
N ALA A 86 0.90 -6.37 3.01
CA ALA A 86 -0.20 -5.41 2.96
C ALA A 86 -1.55 -6.11 3.27
N SER A 87 -2.38 -5.49 4.11
CA SER A 87 -3.72 -5.99 4.43
C SER A 87 -4.68 -5.81 3.24
N GLY A 88 -5.89 -6.36 3.34
CA GLY A 88 -6.96 -6.07 2.37
C GLY A 88 -7.33 -4.58 2.40
N GLU A 89 -7.58 -4.06 3.60
CA GLU A 89 -7.94 -2.67 3.86
C GLU A 89 -6.89 -1.67 3.34
N LEU A 90 -5.59 -1.95 3.53
CA LEU A 90 -4.52 -1.09 3.00
C LEU A 90 -4.56 -1.03 1.47
N ARG A 91 -4.85 -2.14 0.79
CA ARG A 91 -5.03 -2.15 -0.67
C ARG A 91 -6.27 -1.37 -1.09
N ASP A 92 -7.37 -1.56 -0.38
CA ASP A 92 -8.63 -0.88 -0.69
C ASP A 92 -8.52 0.64 -0.48
N LEU A 93 -7.75 1.10 0.52
CA LEU A 93 -7.39 2.52 0.72
C LEU A 93 -6.45 3.06 -0.36
N LEU A 94 -5.44 2.29 -0.78
CA LEU A 94 -4.56 2.67 -1.91
C LEU A 94 -5.36 2.82 -3.20
N THR A 95 -6.31 1.94 -3.47
CA THR A 95 -7.23 2.04 -4.62
C THR A 95 -8.17 3.25 -4.48
N LEU A 96 -8.77 3.47 -3.31
CA LEU A 96 -9.66 4.61 -3.05
C LEU A 96 -8.95 5.97 -3.24
N THR A 97 -7.66 6.03 -2.95
CA THR A 97 -6.82 7.24 -3.11
C THR A 97 -6.17 7.35 -4.49
N GLY A 98 -6.33 6.37 -5.37
CA GLY A 98 -5.68 6.32 -6.69
C GLY A 98 -4.16 6.12 -6.64
N LEU A 99 -3.63 5.66 -5.51
CA LEU A 99 -2.19 5.51 -5.24
C LEU A 99 -1.69 4.07 -5.44
N ASP A 100 -2.56 3.13 -5.78
CA ASP A 100 -2.24 1.73 -6.08
C ASP A 100 -1.25 1.58 -7.25
N THR A 101 -1.33 2.46 -8.26
CA THR A 101 -0.37 2.52 -9.38
C THR A 101 0.98 3.15 -8.99
N ILE A 102 0.99 4.01 -7.98
CA ILE A 102 2.20 4.69 -7.48
C ILE A 102 2.96 3.77 -6.52
N VAL A 103 2.23 3.12 -5.61
CA VAL A 103 2.71 2.24 -4.54
C VAL A 103 2.11 0.82 -4.71
N PRO A 104 2.68 -0.03 -5.57
CA PRO A 104 2.09 -1.34 -5.86
C PRO A 104 2.14 -2.29 -4.66
N ALA A 105 0.97 -2.68 -4.16
CA ALA A 105 0.81 -3.66 -3.09
C ALA A 105 0.88 -5.13 -3.54
N GLY A 106 1.25 -5.36 -4.81
CA GLY A 106 1.16 -6.65 -5.49
C GLY A 106 -0.28 -7.12 -5.70
N PRO A 107 -0.48 -8.28 -6.36
CA PRO A 107 -1.79 -8.93 -6.37
C PRO A 107 -2.23 -9.22 -4.92
N ARG A 108 -3.55 -9.22 -4.69
CA ARG A 108 -4.13 -9.71 -3.43
C ARG A 108 -3.77 -11.20 -3.37
N GLU A 109 -2.94 -11.60 -2.42
CA GLU A 109 -2.72 -13.03 -2.15
C GLU A 109 -4.09 -13.66 -1.87
N ALA A 110 -4.30 -14.90 -2.34
CA ALA A 110 -5.61 -15.54 -2.30
C ALA A 110 -5.97 -16.02 -0.87
N GLY A 111 -6.22 -15.05 0.02
CA GLY A 111 -6.44 -15.23 1.44
C GLY A 111 -7.48 -14.25 1.96
N LEU A 112 -8.60 -14.81 2.42
CA LEU A 112 -9.71 -14.18 3.14
C LEU A 112 -10.29 -12.88 2.55
N ARG A 113 -11.40 -13.03 1.82
CA ARG A 113 -12.35 -11.92 1.61
C ARG A 113 -12.99 -11.54 2.95
N VAL A 114 -12.51 -10.47 3.58
CA VAL A 114 -13.30 -9.78 4.60
C VAL A 114 -14.32 -8.93 3.86
N GLU A 115 -15.54 -9.46 3.74
CA GLU A 115 -16.67 -8.68 3.26
C GLU A 115 -17.12 -7.74 4.39
N CYS A 116 -16.56 -6.52 4.40
CA CYS A 116 -17.11 -5.42 5.17
C CYS A 116 -18.52 -5.14 4.66
N ARG A 117 -19.52 -5.73 5.33
CA ARG A 117 -20.96 -5.63 5.04
C ARG A 117 -21.38 -4.16 5.04
N ARG A 118 -21.32 -3.52 3.87
CA ARG A 118 -21.97 -2.24 3.62
C ARG A 118 -23.46 -2.50 3.52
N GLU A 119 -24.17 -2.33 4.63
CA GLU A 119 -25.59 -2.05 4.53
C GLU A 119 -25.72 -0.68 3.89
N ALA A 120 -26.16 -0.67 2.63
CA ALA A 120 -26.46 0.56 1.94
C ALA A 120 -27.73 1.14 2.57
N GLU A 121 -27.58 2.14 3.44
CA GLU A 121 -28.70 2.98 3.82
C GLU A 121 -29.36 3.50 2.53
N GLN A 122 -30.66 3.25 2.42
CA GLN A 122 -31.37 3.37 1.17
C GLN A 122 -31.41 4.83 0.74
N ARG A 123 -30.99 5.09 -0.49
CA ARG A 123 -31.08 6.43 -1.08
C ARG A 123 -32.52 6.90 -1.07
N GLU A 124 -32.82 7.92 -0.28
CA GLU A 124 -34.09 8.64 -0.43
C GLU A 124 -34.06 9.40 -1.76
N GLN A 125 -35.05 9.14 -2.61
CA GLN A 125 -35.07 9.60 -4.00
C GLN A 125 -35.70 10.99 -4.07
N VAL A 126 -34.90 12.02 -4.36
CA VAL A 126 -35.43 13.36 -4.64
C VAL A 126 -35.34 13.67 -6.14
N ARG A 127 -36.34 13.12 -6.85
CA ARG A 127 -37.00 13.59 -8.09
C ARG A 127 -36.25 14.57 -9.01
N HIS A 128 -36.10 14.14 -10.27
CA HIS A 128 -36.04 14.93 -11.49
C HIS A 128 -36.04 16.47 -11.36
N VAL A 129 -34.93 17.09 -11.74
CA VAL A 129 -34.95 18.43 -12.34
C VAL A 129 -34.78 18.24 -13.85
N GLN A 130 -35.75 18.71 -14.62
CA GLN A 130 -35.69 18.65 -16.07
C GLN A 130 -34.69 19.67 -16.60
N GLU A 131 -33.77 19.16 -17.41
CA GLU A 131 -32.89 19.90 -18.30
C GLU A 131 -33.67 20.98 -19.08
N ARG A 132 -33.28 22.25 -18.92
CA ARG A 132 -33.53 23.26 -19.95
C ARG A 132 -32.31 23.29 -20.85
N VAL A 133 -32.49 22.81 -22.07
CA VAL A 133 -31.51 22.96 -23.15
C VAL A 133 -31.23 24.45 -23.34
N GLU A 134 -29.96 24.82 -23.18
CA GLU A 134 -29.42 26.08 -23.67
C GLU A 134 -29.38 25.99 -25.20
N ALA A 135 -30.10 26.89 -25.88
CA ALA A 135 -30.11 26.92 -27.33
C ALA A 135 -28.90 27.70 -27.82
N ASP A 136 -27.94 26.99 -28.43
CA ASP A 136 -26.80 27.56 -29.12
C ASP A 136 -27.20 28.64 -30.16
N ASP A 137 -26.41 29.71 -30.17
CA ASP A 137 -26.10 30.59 -31.28
C ASP A 137 -24.61 30.33 -31.64
N PRO A 138 -24.10 30.45 -32.90
CA PRO A 138 -24.71 30.99 -34.12
C PRO A 138 -24.79 29.87 -35.21
N PRO A 139 -24.13 29.80 -36.41
CA PRO A 139 -23.24 30.72 -37.16
C PRO A 139 -23.79 31.22 -38.52
N LEU A 140 -23.59 32.51 -38.82
CA LEU A 140 -22.90 33.05 -40.02
C LEU A 140 -22.88 34.59 -40.03
#